data_AF-A0A2W1CSE7-F1
#
_entry.id   AF-A0A2W1CSE7-F1
#
_cell.length_a   1.000
_cell.length_b   1.000
_cell.length_c   1.000
_cell.angle_alpha   90.00
_cell.angle_beta   90.00
_cell.angle_gamma   90.00
#
_symmetry.space_group_name_H-M   'P 1'
#
loop_
_entity.id
_entity.type
_entity.pdbx_description
1 polymer ?
#
loop_
_entity_poly.entity_id
_entity_poly.type
_entity_poly.pdbx_seq_one_letter_code
_entity_poly.pdbx_strand_id
1 'polypeptide(L)'
;MQFTTATLLFLTAITVVASPVESVPGDIRIKFDGKCTKSTDQCSFTRNGKTSISKCSTATAVNYRCTKDKNPCTYDDVDGKTRCT
;
A
#
# COMPACT_ATOMS: atom_id res chain seq x y z
N MET A 1 23.91 58.98 34.42
CA MET A 1 24.02 58.28 33.13
C MET A 1 23.96 56.79 33.42
N GLN A 2 22.89 56.10 33.02
CA GLN A 2 22.77 54.66 33.17
C GLN A 2 22.25 54.13 31.83
N PHE A 3 23.13 53.39 31.16
CA PHE A 3 22.86 52.71 29.89
C PHE A 3 22.06 51.44 30.21
N THR A 4 20.81 51.39 29.80
CA THR A 4 20.02 50.15 29.82
C THR A 4 19.91 49.65 28.39
N THR A 5 20.76 48.69 28.07
CA THR A 5 20.85 48.00 26.78
C THR A 5 19.64 47.06 26.65
N ALA A 6 18.69 47.39 25.78
CA ALA A 6 17.63 46.47 25.39
C ALA A 6 18.01 45.81 24.07
N THR A 7 18.15 44.49 24.11
CA THR A 7 18.44 43.63 22.97
C THR A 7 17.21 42.75 22.73
N LEU A 8 17.07 42.20 21.50
CA LEU A 8 16.29 41.01 21.10
C LEU A 8 14.81 41.29 20.71
N LEU A 9 14.22 40.77 19.62
CA LEU A 9 14.56 39.75 18.60
C LEU A 9 13.71 40.00 17.35
N PHE A 10 14.28 39.83 16.15
CA PHE A 10 13.49 39.74 14.91
C PHE A 10 12.98 38.30 14.74
N LEU A 11 11.67 38.12 14.79
CA LEU A 11 11.00 36.87 14.44
C LEU A 11 10.51 36.96 12.98
N THR A 12 11.32 36.51 12.03
CA THR A 12 10.85 36.23 10.67
C THR A 12 10.29 34.82 10.62
N ALA A 13 8.98 34.69 10.84
CA ALA A 13 8.27 33.45 10.55
C ALA A 13 8.13 33.33 9.02
N ILE A 14 8.95 32.48 8.40
CA ILE A 14 8.85 32.14 6.99
C ILE A 14 7.65 31.19 6.86
N THR A 15 6.54 31.69 6.30
CA THR A 15 5.37 30.85 5.99
C THR A 15 5.69 30.01 4.76
N VAL A 16 6.21 28.80 4.97
CA VAL A 16 6.27 27.78 3.94
C VAL A 16 4.82 27.32 3.69
N VAL A 17 4.18 27.90 2.68
CA VAL A 17 2.97 27.31 2.11
C VAL A 17 3.40 26.04 1.39
N ALA A 18 3.21 24.89 2.02
CA ALA A 18 3.33 23.62 1.34
C ALA A 18 2.23 23.58 0.28
N SER A 19 2.57 23.89 -0.97
CA SER A 19 1.70 23.59 -2.11
C SER A 19 1.40 22.08 -2.06
N PRO A 20 0.14 21.65 -2.10
CA PRO A 20 -0.16 20.24 -2.24
C PRO A 20 0.48 19.77 -3.56
N VAL A 21 1.42 18.84 -3.45
CA VAL A 21 1.93 18.09 -4.59
C VAL A 21 0.77 17.30 -5.16
N GLU A 22 0.16 17.84 -6.21
CA GLU A 22 -0.83 17.12 -7.01
C GLU A 22 -0.12 15.90 -7.62
N SER A 23 -0.28 14.77 -6.95
CA SER A 23 0.33 13.52 -7.34
C SER A 23 -0.35 13.06 -8.60
N VAL A 24 0.39 13.12 -9.72
CA VAL A 24 0.00 12.55 -11.01
C VAL A 24 -0.50 11.11 -10.76
N PRO A 25 -1.72 10.73 -11.19
CA PRO A 25 -2.16 9.35 -11.09
C PRO A 25 -1.41 8.54 -12.16
N GLY A 26 -0.16 8.18 -11.87
CA GLY A 26 0.45 7.03 -12.51
C GLY A 26 -0.32 5.82 -12.02
N ASP A 27 -0.80 4.97 -12.94
CA ASP A 27 -1.50 3.70 -12.68
C ASP A 27 -1.05 3.07 -11.35
N ILE A 28 -1.82 3.34 -10.29
CA ILE A 28 -1.46 2.86 -8.96
C ILE A 28 -1.76 1.38 -9.01
N ARG A 29 -0.70 0.58 -9.18
CA ARG A 29 -0.82 -0.88 -9.16
C ARG A 29 -1.07 -1.35 -7.75
N ILE A 30 -2.35 -1.37 -7.37
CA ILE A 30 -2.78 -1.80 -6.04
C ILE A 30 -2.69 -3.32 -5.95
N LYS A 31 -1.86 -3.78 -5.01
CA LYS A 31 -1.73 -5.18 -4.65
C LYS A 31 -2.37 -5.41 -3.29
N PHE A 32 -3.13 -6.49 -3.18
CA PHE A 32 -3.81 -6.88 -1.95
C PHE A 32 -3.23 -8.20 -1.45
N ASP A 33 -2.58 -8.14 -0.30
CA ASP A 33 -2.04 -9.32 0.35
C ASP A 33 -3.13 -10.05 1.15
N GLY A 34 -3.01 -11.36 1.14
CA GLY A 34 -4.01 -12.27 1.68
C GLY A 34 -3.42 -13.62 2.08
N LYS A 35 -4.32 -14.55 2.32
CA LYS A 35 -4.01 -15.93 2.69
C LYS A 35 -4.75 -16.88 1.77
N CYS A 36 -4.04 -17.91 1.29
CA CYS A 36 -4.64 -18.89 0.40
C CYS A 36 -5.09 -20.15 1.14
N THR A 37 -6.03 -20.85 0.53
CA THR A 37 -6.56 -22.14 0.97
C THR A 37 -6.20 -23.19 -0.08
N LYS A 38 -5.50 -24.25 0.32
CA LYS A 38 -4.96 -25.28 -0.58
C LYS A 38 -6.07 -26.10 -1.23
N SER A 39 -7.09 -26.45 -0.45
CA SER A 39 -8.20 -27.30 -0.93
C SER A 39 -9.01 -26.64 -2.05
N THR A 40 -9.14 -25.31 -2.02
CA THR A 40 -9.93 -24.55 -2.99
C THR A 40 -9.08 -23.76 -3.99
N ASP A 41 -7.75 -23.73 -3.81
CA ASP A 41 -6.80 -22.92 -4.59
C ASP A 41 -7.28 -21.46 -4.73
N GLN A 42 -7.71 -20.88 -3.60
CA GLN A 42 -8.27 -19.53 -3.50
C GLN A 42 -7.45 -18.68 -2.54
N CYS A 43 -7.35 -17.39 -2.84
CA CYS A 43 -6.77 -16.35 -2.01
C CYS A 43 -7.88 -15.50 -1.39
N SER A 44 -7.85 -15.36 -0.08
CA SER A 44 -8.69 -14.43 0.68
C SER A 44 -7.89 -13.20 1.07
N PHE A 45 -8.33 -12.02 0.65
CA PHE A 45 -7.67 -10.74 0.89
C PHE A 45 -8.68 -9.66 1.25
N THR A 46 -8.24 -8.58 1.90
CA THR A 46 -9.12 -7.47 2.25
C THR A 46 -8.99 -6.34 1.24
N ARG A 47 -10.10 -5.98 0.59
CA ARG A 47 -10.21 -4.83 -0.32
C ARG A 47 -11.31 -3.92 0.20
N ASN A 48 -10.98 -2.64 0.43
CA ASN A 48 -11.93 -1.63 0.93
C ASN A 48 -12.63 -2.06 2.24
N GLY A 49 -11.89 -2.67 3.18
CA GLY A 49 -12.44 -3.14 4.45
C GLY A 49 -13.31 -4.40 4.37
N LYS A 50 -13.46 -5.01 3.20
CA LYS A 50 -14.23 -6.24 2.99
C LYS A 50 -13.33 -7.39 2.54
N THR A 51 -13.61 -8.58 3.06
CA THR A 51 -12.97 -9.80 2.59
C THR A 51 -13.46 -10.15 1.19
N SER A 52 -12.51 -10.27 0.26
CA SER A 52 -12.70 -10.70 -1.11
C SER A 52 -11.96 -12.01 -1.32
N ILE A 53 -12.53 -12.88 -2.17
CA ILE A 53 -11.94 -14.17 -2.52
C ILE A 53 -11.66 -14.16 -4.02
N SER A 54 -10.43 -14.47 -4.40
CA SER A 54 -10.06 -14.67 -5.80
C SER A 54 -9.41 -16.04 -5.98
N LYS A 55 -9.61 -16.66 -7.14
CA LYS A 55 -8.89 -17.89 -7.47
C LYS A 55 -7.42 -17.58 -7.70
N CYS A 56 -6.56 -18.47 -7.23
CA CYS A 56 -5.15 -18.48 -7.58
C CYS A 56 -5.01 -18.62 -9.10
N SER A 57 -4.16 -17.82 -9.73
CA SER A 57 -4.00 -17.86 -11.18
C SER A 57 -3.36 -19.19 -11.59
N THR A 58 -3.90 -19.86 -12.60
CA THR A 58 -3.34 -21.11 -13.13
C THR A 58 -2.29 -20.86 -14.20
N ALA A 59 -1.78 -19.62 -14.33
CA ALA A 59 -0.77 -19.22 -15.30
C ALA A 59 0.59 -19.87 -14.99
N THR A 60 0.67 -21.17 -15.26
CA THR A 60 1.82 -21.93 -15.76
C THR A 60 3.13 -21.91 -14.95
N ALA A 61 3.11 -21.47 -13.69
CA ALA A 61 4.24 -21.65 -12.78
C ALA A 61 3.75 -22.15 -11.41
N VAL A 62 4.48 -23.12 -10.84
CA VAL A 62 4.28 -23.68 -9.50
C VAL A 62 4.07 -22.61 -8.41
N ASN A 63 4.62 -21.41 -8.65
CA ASN A 63 4.59 -20.24 -7.76
C ASN A 63 3.28 -19.44 -7.80
N TYR A 64 2.23 -19.95 -8.45
CA TYR A 64 0.91 -19.32 -8.49
C TYR A 64 -0.20 -20.17 -7.86
N ARG A 65 0.11 -21.39 -7.41
CA ARG A 65 -0.83 -22.27 -6.71
C ARG A 65 -0.61 -22.21 -5.21
N CYS A 66 -1.67 -22.40 -4.44
CA CYS A 66 -1.57 -22.51 -3.00
C CYS A 66 -1.00 -23.88 -2.62
N THR A 67 0.27 -23.94 -2.23
CA THR A 67 0.91 -25.23 -1.89
C THR A 67 0.53 -25.73 -0.49
N LYS A 68 0.12 -24.82 0.39
CA LYS A 68 -0.26 -25.05 1.78
C LYS A 68 -1.30 -24.02 2.25
N ASP A 69 -2.25 -24.46 3.07
CA ASP A 69 -3.23 -23.56 3.68
C ASP A 69 -2.55 -22.46 4.50
N LYS A 70 -3.12 -21.25 4.42
CA LYS A 70 -2.63 -20.02 5.04
C LYS A 70 -1.28 -19.52 4.50
N ASN A 71 -0.82 -20.03 3.35
CA ASN A 71 0.29 -19.42 2.65
C ASN A 71 -0.06 -18.01 2.16
N PRO A 72 0.93 -17.13 1.99
CA PRO A 72 0.68 -15.81 1.46
C PRO A 72 0.23 -15.87 0.00
N CYS A 73 -0.67 -14.96 -0.33
CA CYS A 73 -1.09 -14.72 -1.70
C CYS A 73 -1.28 -13.23 -1.91
N THR A 74 -1.11 -12.79 -3.15
CA THR A 74 -1.22 -11.38 -3.54
C THR A 74 -2.12 -11.28 -4.76
N TYR A 75 -3.22 -10.53 -4.63
CA TYR A 75 -4.09 -10.16 -5.74
C TYR A 75 -3.64 -8.84 -6.34
N ASP A 76 -3.41 -8.82 -7.65
CA ASP A 76 -3.01 -7.64 -8.41
C ASP A 76 -4.24 -7.07 -9.13
N ASP A 77 -4.69 -5.88 -8.72
CA ASP A 77 -5.92 -5.26 -9.26
C ASP A 77 -5.76 -4.87 -10.73
N VAL A 78 -4.53 -4.57 -11.16
CA VAL A 78 -4.22 -4.14 -12.54
C VAL A 78 -4.18 -5.34 -13.48
N ASP A 79 -3.51 -6.43 -13.07
CA ASP A 79 -3.46 -7.64 -13.89
C ASP A 79 -4.72 -8.52 -13.76
N GLY A 80 -5.56 -8.28 -12.75
CA GLY A 80 -6.68 -9.15 -12.37
C GLY A 80 -6.22 -10.57 -11.97
N LYS A 81 -4.96 -10.71 -11.53
CA LYS A 81 -4.32 -12.00 -11.28
C LYS A 81 -3.94 -12.15 -9.81
N THR A 82 -4.16 -13.36 -9.31
CA THR A 82 -3.77 -13.75 -7.96
C THR A 82 -2.52 -14.63 -8.02
N ARG A 83 -1.47 -14.24 -7.29
CA ARG A 83 -0.30 -15.08 -7.06
C ARG A 83 -0.44 -15.77 -5.72
N CYS A 84 -0.43 -17.09 -5.70
CA CYS A 84 -0.44 -17.88 -4.47
C CYS A 84 0.86 -18.66 -4.36
N THR A 85 1.40 -18.76 -3.14
CA THR A 85 2.62 -19.53 -2.86
C THR A 85 2.32 -20.79 -2.05
#